data_AF-A0A7V6V2Q1-F1
#
_entry.id   AF-A0A7V6V2Q1-F1
#
_cell.length_a   1.000
_cell.length_b   1.000
_cell.length_c   1.000
_cell.angle_alpha   90.00
_cell.angle_beta   90.00
_cell.angle_gamma   90.00
#
_symmetry.space_group_name_H-M   'P 1'
#
loop_
_entity.id
_entity.type
_entity.pdbx_description
1 polymer ?
#
loop_
_entity_poly.entity_id
_entity_poly.type
_entity_poly.pdbx_seq_one_letter_code
_entity_poly.pdbx_strand_id
1 'polypeptide(L)'
;MKRNILVSFIIVFTVLIMISCEEEKVLYPLDQEIKDYTYFPIGTFWIYMDSLSNEKDTLRVIGGEMGTYESTEKDFEYEYFSQFIYSTRKKANMLYMGTAEYYLDYQTCVLNQYGNGPKFFSMKPRGYNYNNLIYEKNLDSLDVGQRCYNNIKVFKYIKTYTDTSDYERYYYVKKIGLIRKDINKTQEQWELIDFYLNIIPQF
;
A
#
# COMPACT_ATOMS: atom_id res chain seq x y z
N MET A 1 53.78 -35.75 20.59
CA MET A 1 53.43 -34.35 20.31
C MET A 1 52.58 -34.14 19.05
N LYS A 2 52.87 -34.75 17.89
CA LYS A 2 52.11 -34.53 16.63
C LYS A 2 50.64 -35.00 16.64
N ARG A 3 50.29 -36.06 17.40
CA ARG A 3 48.92 -36.61 17.46
C ARG A 3 47.94 -35.71 18.23
N ASN A 4 48.42 -34.92 19.20
CA ASN A 4 47.58 -34.04 20.02
C ASN A 4 47.21 -32.74 19.28
N ILE A 5 48.03 -32.31 18.32
CA ILE A 5 47.78 -31.11 17.50
C ILE A 5 46.70 -31.40 16.44
N LEU A 6 46.69 -32.62 15.87
CA LEU A 6 45.72 -33.02 14.86
C LEU A 6 44.29 -33.10 15.43
N VAL A 7 44.14 -33.59 16.66
CA VAL A 7 42.83 -33.70 17.34
C VAL A 7 42.27 -32.31 17.66
N SER A 8 43.09 -31.35 18.08
CA SER A 8 42.63 -29.96 18.29
C SER A 8 42.17 -29.28 17.00
N PHE A 9 42.82 -29.52 15.85
CA PHE A 9 42.38 -28.95 14.57
C PHE A 9 41.03 -29.50 14.12
N ILE A 10 40.75 -30.79 14.33
CA ILE A 10 39.46 -31.40 13.98
C ILE A 10 38.32 -30.84 14.86
N ILE A 11 38.58 -30.62 16.15
CA ILE A 11 37.59 -30.04 17.07
C ILE A 11 37.28 -28.58 16.73
N VAL A 12 38.28 -27.78 16.36
CA VAL A 12 38.04 -26.39 15.92
C VAL A 12 37.27 -26.34 14.61
N PHE A 13 37.54 -27.27 13.68
CA PHE A 13 36.82 -27.33 12.41
C PHE A 13 35.36 -27.79 12.57
N THR A 14 35.06 -28.74 13.46
CA THR A 14 33.67 -29.13 13.76
C THR A 14 32.90 -28.06 14.52
N VAL A 15 33.55 -27.27 15.38
CA VAL A 15 32.91 -26.12 16.03
C VAL A 15 32.63 -24.99 15.02
N LEU A 16 33.50 -24.79 14.02
CA LEU A 16 33.27 -23.79 12.96
C LEU A 16 32.14 -24.17 12.00
N ILE A 17 31.93 -25.47 11.73
CA ILE A 17 30.81 -25.94 10.88
C ILE A 17 29.45 -25.79 11.61
N MET A 18 29.44 -25.82 12.95
CA MET A 18 28.21 -25.68 13.75
C MET A 18 27.78 -24.22 13.94
N ILE A 19 28.57 -23.23 13.53
CA ILE A 19 28.34 -21.81 13.83
C ILE A 19 27.57 -21.05 12.75
N SER A 20 27.39 -21.56 11.53
CA SER A 20 26.75 -20.71 10.51
C SER A 20 26.02 -21.49 9.44
N CYS A 21 24.79 -21.85 9.76
CA CYS A 21 23.75 -22.06 8.76
C CYS A 21 22.47 -21.43 9.32
N GLU A 22 22.44 -20.10 9.38
CA GLU A 22 21.19 -19.37 9.56
C GLU A 22 20.44 -19.49 8.23
N GLU A 23 19.25 -20.10 8.24
CA GLU A 23 18.45 -20.23 7.02
C GLU A 23 18.12 -18.82 6.50
N GLU A 24 18.43 -18.57 5.21
CA GLU A 24 18.11 -17.31 4.57
C GLU A 24 16.58 -17.15 4.52
N LYS A 25 16.06 -16.16 5.24
CA LYS A 25 14.62 -15.87 5.26
C LYS A 25 14.17 -15.41 3.89
N VAL A 26 13.01 -15.90 3.46
CA VAL A 26 12.41 -15.45 2.20
C VAL A 26 11.94 -14.01 2.37
N LEU A 27 12.37 -13.10 1.49
CA LEU A 27 11.87 -11.73 1.43
C LEU A 27 10.73 -11.60 0.40
N TYR A 28 9.60 -11.06 0.84
CA TYR A 28 8.48 -10.70 -0.04
C TYR A 28 8.50 -9.21 -0.36
N PRO A 29 8.91 -8.80 -1.57
CA PRO A 29 8.97 -7.40 -1.95
C PRO A 29 7.60 -6.84 -2.29
N LEU A 30 7.46 -5.53 -2.12
CA LEU A 30 6.32 -4.79 -2.66
C LEU A 30 6.45 -4.71 -4.17
N ASP A 31 5.41 -5.14 -4.89
CA ASP A 31 5.40 -5.03 -6.35
C ASP A 31 5.35 -3.59 -6.85
N GLN A 32 5.72 -3.40 -8.11
CA GLN A 32 5.77 -2.06 -8.69
C GLN A 32 4.39 -1.42 -8.85
N GLU A 33 3.32 -2.22 -8.97
CA GLU A 33 1.98 -1.69 -9.15
C GLU A 33 1.52 -0.96 -7.89
N ILE A 34 1.66 -1.55 -6.71
CA ILE A 34 1.28 -0.85 -5.47
C ILE A 34 2.11 0.43 -5.29
N LYS A 35 3.42 0.40 -5.59
CA LYS A 35 4.30 1.58 -5.51
C LYS A 35 3.82 2.68 -6.47
N ASP A 36 3.50 2.32 -7.71
CA ASP A 36 3.08 3.26 -8.75
C ASP A 36 1.73 3.93 -8.50
N TYR A 37 0.82 3.27 -7.79
CA TYR A 37 -0.52 3.79 -7.53
C TYR A 37 -0.67 4.44 -6.16
N THR A 38 0.20 4.12 -5.19
CA THR A 38 -0.10 4.45 -3.78
C THR A 38 1.04 5.04 -2.97
N TYR A 39 2.29 4.91 -3.42
CA TYR A 39 3.44 5.44 -2.70
C TYR A 39 3.97 6.72 -3.36
N PHE A 40 4.00 7.83 -2.60
CA PHE A 40 4.42 9.13 -3.13
C PHE A 40 5.45 9.84 -2.25
N PRO A 41 6.45 10.53 -2.80
CA PRO A 41 7.46 11.21 -1.98
C PRO A 41 6.87 12.31 -1.08
N ILE A 42 7.49 12.53 0.07
CA ILE A 42 7.16 13.61 1.01
C ILE A 42 7.10 14.95 0.25
N GLY A 43 6.10 15.77 0.55
CA GLY A 43 5.85 17.03 -0.15
C GLY A 43 4.86 16.92 -1.31
N THR A 44 4.54 15.70 -1.77
CA THR A 44 3.42 15.47 -2.69
C THR A 44 2.10 15.90 -2.05
N PHE A 45 1.22 16.53 -2.82
CA PHE A 45 -0.12 16.87 -2.37
C PHE A 45 -1.18 16.73 -3.46
N TRP A 46 -2.41 16.53 -3.00
CA TRP A 46 -3.62 16.47 -3.81
C TRP A 46 -4.66 17.42 -3.21
N ILE A 47 -5.39 18.12 -4.06
CA ILE A 47 -6.49 18.99 -3.67
C ILE A 47 -7.76 18.38 -4.22
N TYR A 48 -8.64 17.96 -3.31
CA TYR A 48 -9.95 17.43 -3.63
C TYR A 48 -11.03 18.47 -3.35
N MET A 49 -12.12 18.37 -4.10
CA MET A 49 -13.35 19.10 -3.86
C MET A 49 -14.52 18.12 -3.82
N ASP A 50 -15.38 18.25 -2.82
CA ASP A 50 -16.65 17.55 -2.81
C ASP A 50 -17.59 18.19 -3.85
N SER A 51 -18.04 17.42 -4.83
CA SER A 51 -18.83 17.93 -5.96
C SER A 51 -20.22 18.41 -5.54
N LEU A 52 -20.71 18.01 -4.36
CA LEU A 52 -21.99 18.46 -3.82
C LEU A 52 -21.87 19.71 -2.97
N SER A 53 -20.99 19.70 -1.97
CA SER A 53 -20.86 20.80 -1.01
C SER A 53 -19.88 21.90 -1.43
N ASN A 54 -19.03 21.64 -2.43
CA ASN A 54 -17.87 22.46 -2.79
C ASN A 54 -16.84 22.62 -1.65
N GLU A 55 -16.91 21.80 -0.60
CA GLU A 55 -15.85 21.74 0.42
C GLU A 55 -14.54 21.27 -0.22
N LYS A 56 -13.43 21.86 0.21
CA LYS A 56 -12.09 21.49 -0.27
C LYS A 56 -11.30 20.77 0.82
N ASP A 57 -10.53 19.77 0.40
CA ASP A 57 -9.55 19.12 1.25
C ASP A 57 -8.22 18.95 0.52
N THR A 58 -7.13 19.44 1.12
CA THR A 58 -5.78 19.18 0.67
C THR A 58 -5.20 18.04 1.48
N LEU A 59 -4.83 16.96 0.80
CA LEU A 59 -4.08 15.85 1.35
C LEU A 59 -2.61 16.03 1.00
N ARG A 60 -1.73 16.03 2.01
CA ARG A 60 -0.28 16.18 1.81
C ARG A 60 0.49 15.06 2.48
N VAL A 61 1.43 14.45 1.76
CA VAL A 61 2.41 13.54 2.36
C VAL A 61 3.40 14.36 3.17
N ILE A 62 3.38 14.19 4.49
CA ILE A 62 4.23 14.96 5.41
C ILE A 62 5.37 14.13 6.01
N GLY A 63 5.31 12.81 5.84
CA GLY A 63 6.31 11.89 6.35
C GLY A 63 6.04 10.48 5.82
N GLY A 64 7.05 9.63 5.91
CA GLY A 64 6.92 8.23 5.57
C GLY A 64 8.26 7.52 5.60
N GLU A 65 8.19 6.21 5.56
CA GLU A 65 9.33 5.30 5.54
C GLU A 65 9.01 4.09 4.67
N MET A 66 10.05 3.36 4.28
CA MET A 66 9.97 2.08 3.62
C MET A 66 11.03 1.19 4.26
N GLY A 67 10.71 -0.08 4.48
CA GLY A 67 11.59 -1.01 5.15
C GLY A 67 11.11 -2.44 5.01
N THR A 68 11.75 -3.33 5.75
CA THR A 68 11.35 -4.73 5.88
C THR A 68 10.89 -5.00 7.31
N TYR A 69 9.94 -5.90 7.46
CA TYR A 69 9.48 -6.39 8.75
C TYR A 69 9.55 -7.92 8.77
N GLU A 70 10.09 -8.46 9.85
CA GLU A 70 10.20 -9.91 10.07
C GLU A 70 8.89 -10.47 10.64
N SER A 71 8.33 -11.50 10.01
CA SER A 71 7.15 -12.17 10.55
C SER A 71 7.49 -12.86 11.88
N THR A 72 6.74 -12.55 12.94
CA THR A 72 6.94 -13.15 14.26
C THR A 72 6.55 -14.63 14.34
N GLU A 73 5.80 -15.13 13.34
CA GLU A 73 5.23 -16.48 13.35
C GLU A 73 5.79 -17.38 12.23
N LYS A 74 6.55 -16.82 11.28
CA LYS A 74 6.95 -17.51 10.05
C LYS A 74 8.35 -17.08 9.62
N ASP A 75 9.06 -17.97 8.93
CA ASP A 75 10.43 -17.73 8.45
C ASP A 75 10.44 -16.88 7.16
N PHE A 76 9.86 -15.69 7.22
CA PHE A 76 9.94 -14.73 6.13
C PHE A 76 9.92 -13.27 6.59
N GLU A 77 10.44 -12.42 5.73
CA GLU A 77 10.37 -10.98 5.83
C GLU A 77 9.45 -10.43 4.72
N TYR A 78 8.85 -9.28 4.95
CA TYR A 78 8.09 -8.57 3.92
C TYR A 78 8.44 -7.09 3.87
N GLU A 79 8.50 -6.55 2.66
CA GLU A 79 8.61 -5.12 2.44
C GLU A 79 7.31 -4.42 2.86
N TYR A 80 7.46 -3.24 3.46
CA TYR A 80 6.38 -2.34 3.76
C TYR A 80 6.76 -0.90 3.46
N PHE A 81 5.76 -0.04 3.29
CA PHE A 81 5.92 1.39 3.47
C PHE A 81 4.85 1.91 4.41
N SER A 82 5.15 3.02 5.08
CA SER A 82 4.17 3.81 5.82
C SER A 82 4.23 5.27 5.38
N GLN A 83 3.07 5.92 5.28
CA GLN A 83 2.96 7.33 4.90
C GLN A 83 2.00 8.07 5.83
N PHE A 84 2.46 9.21 6.34
CA PHE A 84 1.63 10.14 7.08
C PHE A 84 1.06 11.18 6.10
N ILE A 85 -0.27 11.18 5.97
CA ILE A 85 -1.01 12.09 5.11
C ILE A 85 -1.80 13.06 5.98
N TYR A 86 -1.47 14.35 5.94
CA TYR A 86 -2.24 15.40 6.61
C TYR A 86 -3.42 15.83 5.75
N SER A 87 -4.61 15.93 6.35
CA SER A 87 -5.83 16.48 5.74
C SER A 87 -6.13 17.86 6.33
N THR A 88 -6.31 18.87 5.47
CA THR A 88 -6.69 20.22 5.90
C THR A 88 -8.12 20.28 6.42
N ARG A 89 -9.03 19.48 5.85
CA ARG A 89 -10.44 19.42 6.27
C ARG A 89 -10.57 18.76 7.64
N LYS A 90 -9.91 17.60 7.83
CA LYS A 90 -9.95 16.86 9.10
C LYS A 90 -9.04 17.45 10.18
N LYS A 91 -8.09 18.31 9.80
CA LYS A 91 -7.06 18.87 10.67
C LYS A 91 -6.29 17.79 11.43
N ALA A 92 -5.98 16.69 10.74
CA ALA A 92 -5.41 15.49 11.34
C ALA A 92 -4.52 14.72 10.35
N ASN A 93 -3.60 13.94 10.91
CA ASN A 93 -2.78 12.99 10.17
C ASN A 93 -3.51 11.66 10.02
N MET A 94 -3.39 11.06 8.85
CA MET A 94 -3.84 9.71 8.55
C MET A 94 -2.61 8.85 8.24
N LEU A 95 -2.58 7.64 8.79
CA LEU A 95 -1.54 6.66 8.49
C LEU A 95 -2.02 5.73 7.38
N TYR A 96 -1.25 5.69 6.30
CA TYR A 96 -1.41 4.75 5.19
C TYR A 96 -0.24 3.78 5.21
N MET A 97 -0.50 2.50 5.01
CA MET A 97 0.51 1.44 5.04
C MET A 97 0.35 0.55 3.82
N GLY A 98 1.43 0.38 3.06
CA GLY A 98 1.53 -0.63 2.01
C GLY A 98 2.31 -1.83 2.53
N THR A 99 1.78 -3.04 2.37
CA THR A 99 2.44 -4.28 2.84
C THR A 99 2.36 -5.34 1.75
N ALA A 100 3.45 -6.10 1.57
CA ALA A 100 3.39 -7.36 0.82
C ALA A 100 2.74 -8.42 1.71
N GLU A 101 1.43 -8.65 1.52
CA GLU A 101 0.69 -9.60 2.33
C GLU A 101 0.82 -11.02 1.78
N TYR A 102 1.31 -11.91 2.63
CA TYR A 102 1.55 -13.30 2.31
C TYR A 102 0.69 -14.23 3.16
N TYR A 103 -0.46 -14.60 2.59
CA TYR A 103 -1.12 -15.86 2.88
C TYR A 103 -0.97 -16.74 1.65
N LEU A 104 -0.71 -18.04 1.83
CA LEU A 104 -0.38 -18.99 0.75
C LEU A 104 -1.33 -18.91 -0.46
N ASP A 105 -2.61 -18.62 -0.21
CA ASP A 105 -3.65 -18.53 -1.25
C ASP A 105 -3.91 -17.11 -1.78
N TYR A 106 -3.32 -16.07 -1.18
CA TYR A 106 -3.74 -14.67 -1.38
C TYR A 106 -2.60 -13.68 -1.66
N GLN A 107 -1.38 -14.14 -1.94
CA GLN A 107 -0.20 -13.29 -2.20
C GLN A 107 -0.55 -12.02 -3.01
N THR A 108 -0.46 -10.85 -2.39
CA THR A 108 -0.78 -9.55 -2.99
C THR A 108 -0.16 -8.44 -2.16
N CYS A 109 0.08 -7.27 -2.75
CA CYS A 109 0.38 -6.09 -1.96
C CYS A 109 -0.88 -5.28 -1.74
N VAL A 110 -1.06 -4.77 -0.52
CA VAL A 110 -2.28 -4.06 -0.11
C VAL A 110 -1.91 -2.70 0.46
N LEU A 111 -2.68 -1.67 0.09
CA LEU A 111 -2.70 -0.40 0.78
C LEU A 111 -3.84 -0.40 1.79
N ASN A 112 -3.49 -0.23 3.07
CA ASN A 112 -4.40 -0.05 4.17
C ASN A 112 -4.35 1.39 4.70
N GLN A 113 -5.48 1.92 5.15
CA GLN A 113 -5.52 3.10 6.01
C GLN A 113 -5.82 2.66 7.44
N TYR A 114 -4.96 3.06 8.38
CA TYR A 114 -5.15 2.74 9.79
C TYR A 114 -6.53 3.17 10.28
N GLY A 115 -7.25 2.24 10.92
CA GLY A 115 -8.62 2.42 11.41
C GLY A 115 -9.72 2.52 10.34
N ASN A 116 -9.40 2.41 9.05
CA ASN A 116 -10.38 2.55 7.95
C ASN A 116 -10.35 1.43 6.90
N GLY A 117 -9.42 0.48 7.04
CA GLY A 117 -9.35 -0.73 6.21
C GLY A 117 -8.63 -0.56 4.87
N PRO A 118 -8.73 -1.58 3.99
CA PRO A 118 -8.04 -1.61 2.71
C PRO A 118 -8.62 -0.61 1.70
N LYS A 119 -7.75 -0.09 0.84
CA LYS A 119 -8.12 0.88 -0.21
C LYS A 119 -7.64 0.51 -1.61
N PHE A 120 -6.60 -0.30 -1.71
CA PHE A 120 -6.04 -0.77 -2.98
C PHE A 120 -5.37 -2.12 -2.76
N PHE A 121 -5.39 -2.99 -3.77
CA PHE A 121 -4.48 -4.13 -3.85
C PHE A 121 -3.98 -4.30 -5.29
N SER A 122 -2.78 -4.85 -5.43
CA SER A 122 -2.07 -5.01 -6.69
C SER A 122 -2.19 -6.41 -7.29
N MET A 123 -1.93 -6.53 -8.59
CA MET A 123 -1.66 -7.80 -9.28
C MET A 123 -2.77 -8.86 -9.17
N LYS A 124 -4.03 -8.42 -9.01
CA LYS A 124 -5.20 -9.30 -8.96
C LYS A 124 -6.21 -8.97 -10.05
N PRO A 125 -6.95 -9.97 -10.55
CA PRO A 125 -7.95 -9.77 -11.58
C PRO A 125 -9.17 -9.03 -11.04
N ARG A 126 -9.94 -8.44 -11.96
CA ARG A 126 -11.27 -7.87 -11.66
C ARG A 126 -12.15 -8.91 -10.97
N GLY A 127 -12.90 -8.50 -9.96
CA GLY A 127 -13.78 -9.35 -9.17
C GLY A 127 -13.10 -9.99 -7.95
N TYR A 128 -11.77 -9.92 -7.85
CA TYR A 128 -11.07 -10.33 -6.63
C TYR A 128 -11.53 -9.51 -5.43
N ASN A 129 -11.70 -10.18 -4.29
CA ASN A 129 -12.13 -9.59 -3.02
C ASN A 129 -11.05 -9.84 -1.98
N TYR A 130 -10.60 -8.77 -1.35
CA TYR A 130 -9.67 -8.78 -0.23
C TYR A 130 -10.28 -7.96 0.91
N ASN A 131 -10.64 -8.61 2.02
CA ASN A 131 -11.15 -7.93 3.23
C ASN A 131 -12.20 -6.84 2.93
N ASN A 132 -13.22 -7.18 2.13
CA ASN A 132 -14.31 -6.30 1.66
C ASN A 132 -13.94 -5.24 0.63
N LEU A 133 -12.69 -5.19 0.20
CA LEU A 133 -12.27 -4.42 -0.97
C LEU A 133 -12.41 -5.30 -2.21
N ILE A 134 -13.20 -4.86 -3.17
CA ILE A 134 -13.44 -5.57 -4.43
C ILE A 134 -12.82 -4.75 -5.56
N TYR A 135 -12.03 -5.38 -6.43
CA TYR A 135 -11.64 -4.75 -7.68
C TYR A 135 -12.83 -4.78 -8.65
N GLU A 136 -13.64 -3.73 -8.61
CA GLU A 136 -14.94 -3.66 -9.27
C GLU A 136 -14.80 -3.63 -10.79
N LYS A 137 -13.95 -2.74 -11.32
CA LYS A 137 -13.80 -2.53 -12.76
C LYS A 137 -12.52 -1.76 -13.10
N ASN A 138 -12.10 -1.88 -14.36
CA ASN A 138 -11.17 -0.96 -15.00
C ASN A 138 -11.96 -0.07 -15.96
N LEU A 139 -11.68 1.23 -15.96
CA LEU A 139 -12.25 2.18 -16.91
C LEU A 139 -11.18 2.64 -17.88
N ASP A 140 -11.53 2.72 -19.16
CA ASP A 140 -10.61 3.21 -20.19
C ASP A 140 -10.32 4.70 -19.98
N SER A 141 -11.36 5.49 -19.70
CA SER A 141 -11.26 6.91 -19.37
C SER A 141 -12.34 7.35 -18.39
N LEU A 142 -12.09 8.48 -17.72
CA LEU A 142 -13.03 9.14 -16.82
C LEU A 142 -12.68 10.62 -16.67
N ASP A 143 -13.67 11.49 -16.88
CA ASP A 143 -13.56 12.92 -16.54
C ASP A 143 -13.73 13.12 -15.04
N VAL A 144 -12.77 13.78 -14.42
CA VAL A 144 -12.80 14.16 -13.00
C VAL A 144 -12.27 15.59 -12.86
N GLY A 145 -13.06 16.48 -12.26
CA GLY A 145 -12.77 17.91 -12.27
C GLY A 145 -12.62 18.46 -13.69
N GLN A 146 -11.44 19.00 -14.02
CA GLN A 146 -11.13 19.59 -15.33
C GLN A 146 -10.24 18.72 -16.21
N ARG A 147 -9.98 17.46 -15.82
CA ARG A 147 -9.05 16.56 -16.53
C ARG A 147 -9.73 15.24 -16.89
N CYS A 148 -9.41 14.73 -18.07
CA CYS A 148 -9.75 13.37 -18.47
C CYS A 148 -8.59 12.45 -18.08
N TYR A 149 -8.86 11.45 -17.24
CA TYR A 149 -7.89 10.44 -16.83
C TYR A 149 -8.11 9.17 -17.64
N ASN A 150 -7.06 8.36 -17.80
CA ASN A 150 -7.10 7.09 -18.54
C ASN A 150 -6.63 5.92 -17.67
N ASN A 151 -7.07 4.71 -18.00
CA ASN A 151 -6.68 3.45 -17.34
C ASN A 151 -6.90 3.47 -15.81
N ILE A 152 -8.16 3.67 -15.41
CA ILE A 152 -8.55 3.86 -14.02
C ILE A 152 -8.94 2.53 -13.38
N LYS A 153 -8.24 2.15 -12.30
CA LYS A 153 -8.65 1.02 -11.47
C LYS A 153 -9.67 1.48 -10.44
N VAL A 154 -10.83 0.82 -10.40
CA VAL A 154 -11.92 1.15 -9.48
C VAL A 154 -12.09 0.05 -8.46
N PHE A 155 -11.97 0.42 -7.19
CA PHE A 155 -12.17 -0.48 -6.06
C PHE A 155 -13.42 -0.08 -5.28
N LYS A 156 -14.20 -1.06 -4.84
CA LYS A 156 -15.37 -0.87 -3.98
C LYS A 156 -15.08 -1.50 -2.62
N TYR A 157 -15.10 -0.69 -1.56
CA TYR A 157 -14.93 -1.15 -0.19
C TYR A 157 -16.26 -1.14 0.55
N ILE A 158 -16.73 -2.32 0.98
CA ILE A 158 -17.95 -2.46 1.78
C ILE A 158 -17.56 -2.32 3.26
N LYS A 159 -18.04 -1.27 3.94
CA LYS A 159 -17.64 -0.99 5.33
C LYS A 159 -18.20 -1.99 6.32
N THR A 160 -19.42 -2.46 6.07
CA THR A 160 -20.13 -3.37 6.97
C THR A 160 -20.72 -4.53 6.17
N TYR A 161 -20.41 -5.77 6.57
CA TYR A 161 -20.92 -6.97 5.89
C TYR A 161 -22.46 -7.04 5.83
N THR A 162 -23.14 -6.50 6.83
CA THR A 162 -24.60 -6.55 6.95
C THR A 162 -25.31 -5.48 6.12
N ASP A 163 -24.60 -4.43 5.69
CA ASP A 163 -25.16 -3.32 4.91
C ASP A 163 -24.32 -3.06 3.67
N THR A 164 -24.69 -3.74 2.58
CA THR A 164 -24.02 -3.60 1.28
C THR A 164 -24.22 -2.22 0.64
N SER A 165 -25.08 -1.36 1.21
CA SER A 165 -25.25 0.03 0.80
C SER A 165 -24.24 0.97 1.46
N ASP A 166 -23.61 0.57 2.58
CA ASP A 166 -22.54 1.32 3.22
C ASP A 166 -21.18 0.97 2.59
N TYR A 167 -20.87 1.63 1.48
CA TYR A 167 -19.63 1.42 0.75
C TYR A 167 -18.95 2.73 0.33
N GLU A 168 -17.65 2.63 0.09
CA GLU A 168 -16.84 3.64 -0.58
C GLU A 168 -16.32 3.09 -1.91
N ARG A 169 -16.21 3.95 -2.94
CA ARG A 169 -15.48 3.63 -4.17
C ARG A 169 -14.23 4.49 -4.28
N TYR A 170 -13.15 3.87 -4.72
CA TYR A 170 -11.86 4.50 -4.92
C TYR A 170 -11.41 4.34 -6.37
N TYR A 171 -11.03 5.44 -7.00
CA TYR A 171 -10.64 5.49 -8.42
C TYR A 171 -9.17 5.86 -8.49
N TYR A 172 -8.33 4.93 -8.93
CA TYR A 172 -6.88 5.08 -8.91
C TYR A 172 -6.31 5.19 -10.32
N VAL A 173 -5.36 6.11 -10.50
CA VAL A 173 -4.59 6.30 -11.72
C VAL A 173 -3.10 6.13 -11.43
N LYS A 174 -2.42 5.41 -12.33
CA LYS A 174 -1.00 5.11 -12.20
C LYS A 174 -0.20 6.41 -12.14
N LYS A 175 0.77 6.50 -11.22
CA LYS A 175 1.63 7.66 -10.96
C LYS A 175 0.90 8.93 -10.48
N ILE A 176 -0.42 8.93 -10.31
CA ILE A 176 -1.18 10.08 -9.78
C ILE A 176 -1.81 9.73 -8.43
N GLY A 177 -2.31 8.50 -8.28
CA GLY A 177 -2.96 8.04 -7.06
C GLY A 177 -4.49 8.09 -7.15
N LEU A 178 -5.13 8.37 -6.02
CA LEU A 178 -6.58 8.46 -5.92
C LEU A 178 -7.05 9.73 -6.65
N ILE A 179 -7.86 9.59 -7.69
CA ILE A 179 -8.41 10.74 -8.43
C ILE A 179 -9.84 11.06 -8.01
N ARG A 180 -10.57 10.07 -7.48
CA ARG A 180 -11.95 10.24 -7.06
C ARG A 180 -12.28 9.28 -5.92
N LYS A 181 -13.14 9.71 -5.01
CA LYS A 181 -13.72 8.89 -3.95
C LYS A 181 -15.22 9.15 -3.85
N ASP A 182 -16.02 8.09 -3.94
CA ASP A 182 -17.46 8.15 -3.68
C ASP A 182 -17.75 7.54 -2.30
N ILE A 183 -18.62 8.16 -1.51
CA ILE A 183 -19.12 7.63 -0.23
C ILE A 183 -20.62 7.47 -0.34
N ASN A 184 -21.10 6.23 -0.52
CA ASN A 184 -22.51 6.01 -0.82
C ASN A 184 -23.44 6.41 0.32
N LYS A 185 -23.03 6.19 1.58
CA LYS A 185 -23.90 6.47 2.74
C LYS A 185 -24.23 7.96 2.91
N THR A 186 -23.24 8.83 2.72
CA THR A 186 -23.40 10.29 2.86
C THR A 186 -23.63 10.98 1.52
N GLN A 187 -23.59 10.22 0.41
CA GLN A 187 -23.63 10.72 -0.96
C GLN A 187 -22.49 11.71 -1.31
N GLU A 188 -21.43 11.78 -0.50
CA GLU A 188 -20.27 12.63 -0.79
C GLU A 188 -19.48 12.08 -2.00
N GLN A 189 -18.99 12.99 -2.83
CA GLN A 189 -18.16 12.66 -3.98
C GLN A 189 -16.97 13.61 -4.06
N TRP A 190 -15.80 13.10 -3.66
CA TRP A 190 -14.55 13.86 -3.65
C TRP A 190 -13.82 13.67 -4.97
N GLU A 191 -13.62 14.76 -5.69
CA GLU A 191 -12.94 14.78 -6.98
C GLU A 191 -11.61 15.53 -6.90
N LEU A 192 -10.58 14.97 -7.53
CA LEU A 192 -9.27 15.60 -7.65
C LEU A 192 -9.37 16.80 -8.60
N ILE A 193 -9.14 18.00 -8.07
CA ILE A 193 -9.15 19.23 -8.86
C ILE A 193 -7.75 19.73 -9.20
N ASP A 194 -6.76 19.44 -8.35
CA ASP A 194 -5.37 19.76 -8.61
C ASP A 194 -4.41 18.90 -7.78
N PHE A 195 -3.14 18.80 -8.19
CA PHE A 195 -2.12 18.07 -7.45
C PHE A 195 -0.72 18.51 -7.84
N TYR A 196 0.23 18.23 -6.95
CA TYR A 196 1.66 18.34 -7.17
C TYR A 196 2.32 17.04 -6.73
N LEU A 197 3.07 16.42 -7.64
CA LEU A 197 3.87 15.24 -7.34
C LEU A 197 5.30 15.69 -7.11
N ASN A 198 5.83 15.42 -5.92
CA ASN A 198 7.24 15.68 -5.66
C ASN A 198 8.07 14.56 -6.33
N ILE A 199 8.48 14.76 -7.58
CA ILE A 199 9.26 13.77 -8.32
C ILE A 199 10.73 13.91 -7.88
N ILE A 200 11.16 13.06 -6.95
CA ILE A 200 12.58 12.90 -6.66
C ILE A 200 13.16 11.99 -7.75
N PRO A 201 14.24 12.38 -8.46
CA PRO A 201 14.94 11.49 -9.37
C PRO A 201 15.36 10.23 -8.61
N GLN A 202 14.90 9.06 -9.08
CA GLN A 202 15.42 7.79 -8.59
C GLN A 202 16.85 7.66 -9.16
N PHE A 203 17.85 7.76 -8.30
CA PHE A 203 19.26 7.50 -8.63
C PHE A 203 19.56 6.02 -8.56
#